data_AF-A0A1G8W9C0-F1
#
_entry.id   AF-A0A1G8W9C0-F1
#
_cell.length_a   1.000
_cell.length_b   1.000
_cell.length_c   1.000
_cell.angle_alpha   90.00
_cell.angle_beta   90.00
_cell.angle_gamma   90.00
#
_symmetry.space_group_name_H-M   'P 1'
#
loop_
_entity.id
_entity.type
_entity.pdbx_description
1 polymer ?
#
loop_
_entity_poly.entity_id
_entity_poly.type
_entity_poly.pdbx_seq_one_letter_code
_entity_poly.pdbx_strand_id
1 'polypeptide(L)'
;MNDFADTGMPPCPGRCNRDRVDGDQIPGSPVWCRACQQAIHVALQELVDLYAALWGVGQRAVRAGEKVTTSRGTRTPAVSPGADQADEILRTTCAWEDALRTHLSHPAAAVGTDHTGAGRALTSAVDYLGRRHTAAMSTPFATDYGHEILALAAGTRRLLRADRGTSRLSAPCPQCDLRALEREGGTDTVRCRVCRWFTTWDRYDAWAGTFLNSAA
;
A
#
# COMPACT_ATOMS: atom_id res chain seq x y z
N MET A 1 36.95 17.01 -19.12
CA MET A 1 35.84 17.23 -20.06
C MET A 1 35.39 15.83 -20.45
N ASN A 2 34.41 15.28 -19.74
CA ASN A 2 34.00 13.89 -19.93
C ASN A 2 33.02 13.84 -21.09
N ASP A 3 33.52 13.48 -22.27
CA ASP A 3 32.74 12.94 -23.39
C ASP A 3 32.10 11.61 -22.95
N PHE A 4 31.05 11.69 -22.13
CA PHE A 4 30.09 10.60 -22.01
C PHE A 4 29.28 10.59 -23.31
N ALA A 5 29.88 9.97 -24.31
CA ALA A 5 29.24 9.59 -25.55
C ALA A 5 27.83 9.07 -25.27
N ASP A 6 26.88 9.59 -26.05
CA ASP A 6 25.50 9.18 -26.19
C ASP A 6 25.34 7.65 -26.10
N THR A 7 25.17 7.14 -24.87
CA THR A 7 25.13 5.68 -24.61
C THR A 7 23.90 5.00 -25.21
N GLY A 8 23.01 5.74 -25.89
CA GLY A 8 21.80 5.21 -26.52
C GLY A 8 20.84 4.54 -25.52
N MET A 9 21.07 4.68 -24.21
CA MET A 9 20.24 4.09 -23.19
C MET A 9 19.01 4.97 -22.97
N PRO A 10 17.80 4.38 -23.01
CA PRO A 10 16.58 5.14 -22.84
C PRO A 10 16.55 5.79 -21.45
N PRO A 11 15.88 6.93 -21.30
CA PRO A 11 15.70 7.55 -20.00
C PRO A 11 14.92 6.63 -19.07
N CYS A 12 15.28 6.63 -17.79
CA CYS A 12 14.54 5.90 -16.77
C CYS A 12 13.05 6.33 -16.77
N PRO A 13 12.08 5.39 -16.83
CA PRO A 13 10.65 5.72 -16.84
C PRO A 13 10.11 6.11 -15.45
N GLY A 14 10.96 6.07 -14.42
CA GLY A 14 10.59 6.34 -13.04
C GLY A 14 10.34 7.82 -12.72
N ARG A 15 9.87 8.06 -11.50
CA ARG A 15 9.63 9.41 -10.96
C ARG A 15 10.88 10.30 -11.00
N CYS A 16 12.07 9.72 -11.02
CA CYS A 16 13.33 10.46 -11.07
C CYS A 16 13.46 11.34 -12.32
N ASN A 17 12.75 11.01 -13.41
CA ASN A 17 12.66 11.83 -14.63
C ASN A 17 11.31 12.51 -14.82
N ARG A 18 10.23 12.04 -14.16
CA ARG A 18 8.88 12.62 -14.33
C ARG A 18 8.82 14.10 -13.93
N ASP A 19 9.51 14.47 -12.87
CA ASP A 19 9.45 15.82 -12.30
C ASP A 19 10.61 16.71 -12.79
N ARG A 20 11.42 16.22 -13.74
CA ARG A 20 12.52 16.99 -14.36
C ARG A 20 12.02 17.65 -15.63
N VAL A 21 11.87 18.98 -15.59
CA VAL A 21 11.46 19.78 -16.76
C VAL A 21 12.67 20.26 -17.58
N ASP A 22 13.76 20.65 -16.90
CA ASP A 22 14.88 21.37 -17.54
C ASP A 22 16.29 20.82 -17.22
N GLY A 23 16.42 19.52 -16.93
CA GLY A 23 17.71 18.91 -16.55
C GLY A 23 18.02 17.61 -17.28
N ASP A 24 19.29 17.21 -17.25
CA ASP A 24 19.75 15.95 -17.85
C ASP A 24 18.91 14.78 -17.35
N GLN A 25 18.33 14.02 -18.29
CA GLN A 25 17.52 12.85 -17.96
C GLN A 25 18.42 11.77 -17.35
N ILE A 26 17.97 11.16 -16.26
CA ILE A 26 18.69 10.04 -15.65
C ILE A 26 18.52 8.82 -16.58
N PRO A 27 19.62 8.23 -17.10
CA PRO A 27 19.52 7.06 -17.94
C PRO A 27 18.99 5.85 -17.15
N GLY A 28 18.28 4.96 -17.85
CA GLY A 28 17.97 3.62 -17.34
C GLY A 28 19.24 2.78 -17.15
N SER A 29 19.15 1.62 -16.49
CA SER A 29 20.26 0.65 -16.42
C SER A 29 19.77 -0.76 -16.05
N PRO A 30 19.21 -1.55 -16.99
CA PRO A 30 19.07 -1.27 -18.43
C PRO A 30 17.84 -0.41 -18.77
N VAL A 31 16.71 -0.59 -18.08
CA VAL A 31 15.48 0.19 -18.30
C VAL A 31 15.26 1.20 -17.17
N TRP A 32 15.42 0.77 -15.93
CA TRP A 32 15.25 1.61 -14.74
C TRP A 32 16.60 2.02 -14.18
N CYS A 33 16.73 3.24 -13.67
CA CYS A 33 17.92 3.63 -12.93
C CYS A 33 17.99 2.85 -11.59
N ARG A 34 19.19 2.70 -11.01
CA ARG A 34 19.42 1.92 -9.79
C ARG A 34 18.50 2.32 -8.62
N ALA A 35 18.26 3.62 -8.44
CA ALA A 35 17.38 4.12 -7.37
C ALA A 35 15.93 3.68 -7.57
N CYS A 36 15.41 3.74 -8.81
CA CYS A 36 14.06 3.29 -9.09
C CYS A 36 13.95 1.76 -9.04
N GLN A 37 14.97 1.01 -9.43
CA GLN A 37 14.99 -0.44 -9.24
C GLN A 37 14.87 -0.82 -7.77
N GLN A 38 15.60 -0.12 -6.89
CA GLN A 38 15.50 -0.35 -5.45
C GLN A 38 14.09 -0.03 -4.93
N ALA A 39 13.48 1.07 -5.40
CA ALA A 39 12.13 1.44 -5.01
C ALA A 39 11.09 0.39 -5.45
N ILE A 40 11.23 -0.17 -6.66
CA ILE A 40 10.38 -1.27 -7.14
C ILE A 40 10.57 -2.52 -6.28
N HIS A 41 11.82 -2.87 -5.95
CA HIS A 41 12.11 -4.03 -5.10
C HIS A 41 11.49 -3.90 -3.70
N VAL A 42 11.63 -2.73 -3.07
CA VAL A 42 11.00 -2.46 -1.77
C VAL A 42 9.48 -2.52 -1.88
N ALA A 43 8.89 -1.90 -2.92
CA ALA A 43 7.45 -1.95 -3.14
C ALA A 43 6.92 -3.37 -3.34
N LEU A 44 7.66 -4.22 -4.07
CA LEU A 44 7.36 -5.64 -4.24
C LEU A 44 7.32 -6.38 -2.89
N GLN A 45 8.35 -6.21 -2.05
CA GLN A 45 8.41 -6.87 -0.75
C GLN A 45 7.26 -6.43 0.18
N GLU A 46 6.87 -5.15 0.10
CA GLU A 46 5.75 -4.63 0.89
C GLU A 46 4.38 -5.21 0.51
N LEU A 47 4.21 -5.78 -0.70
CA LEU A 47 2.90 -6.28 -1.14
C LEU A 47 2.34 -7.36 -0.22
N VAL A 48 3.17 -8.17 0.43
CA VAL A 48 2.73 -9.21 1.38
C VAL A 48 2.07 -8.58 2.61
N ASP A 49 2.72 -7.58 3.21
CA ASP A 49 2.22 -6.87 4.38
C ASP A 49 0.96 -6.05 4.04
N LEU A 50 0.97 -5.40 2.88
CA LEU A 50 -0.19 -4.65 2.37
C LEU A 50 -1.39 -5.57 2.14
N TYR A 51 -1.19 -6.75 1.56
CA TYR A 51 -2.21 -7.76 1.38
C TYR A 51 -2.78 -8.24 2.72
N ALA A 52 -1.91 -8.57 3.68
CA ALA A 52 -2.33 -8.99 5.02
C ALA A 52 -3.14 -7.89 5.75
N ALA A 53 -2.73 -6.63 5.60
CA ALA A 53 -3.44 -5.49 6.17
C ALA A 53 -4.87 -5.34 5.62
N LEU A 54 -5.07 -5.53 4.31
CA LEU A 54 -6.41 -5.49 3.69
C LEU A 54 -7.35 -6.55 4.27
N TRP A 55 -6.86 -7.76 4.48
CA TRP A 55 -7.63 -8.82 5.15
C TRP A 55 -7.97 -8.47 6.60
N GLY A 56 -7.05 -7.83 7.32
CA GLY A 56 -7.28 -7.35 8.68
C GLY A 56 -8.32 -6.22 8.78
N VAL A 57 -8.51 -5.44 7.71
CA VAL A 57 -9.58 -4.45 7.59
C VAL A 57 -10.93 -5.13 7.35
N GLY A 58 -11.00 -6.04 6.38
CA GLY A 58 -12.24 -6.77 6.05
C GLY A 58 -12.81 -7.54 7.25
N GLN A 59 -11.95 -8.20 8.05
CA GLN A 59 -12.41 -8.90 9.26
C GLN A 59 -12.95 -7.97 10.35
N ARG A 60 -12.42 -6.73 10.47
CA ARG A 60 -12.92 -5.75 11.43
C ARG A 60 -14.32 -5.26 11.05
N ALA A 61 -14.57 -5.01 9.77
CA ALA A 61 -15.89 -4.63 9.28
C ALA A 61 -16.96 -5.71 9.56
N VAL A 62 -16.60 -7.01 9.39
CA VAL A 62 -17.52 -8.13 9.67
C VAL A 62 -17.82 -8.28 11.17
N ARG A 63 -16.82 -8.05 12.05
CA ARG A 63 -17.01 -8.14 13.51
C ARG A 63 -17.73 -6.95 14.12
N ALA A 64 -17.66 -5.77 13.50
CA ALA A 64 -18.31 -4.56 13.99
C ALA A 64 -19.85 -4.62 13.93
N GLY A 65 -20.43 -5.68 13.37
CA GLY A 65 -21.79 -6.09 13.69
C GLY A 65 -22.83 -5.00 13.45
N GLU A 66 -22.81 -4.37 12.27
CA GLU A 66 -23.98 -3.64 11.82
C GLU A 66 -25.09 -4.67 11.62
N LYS A 67 -25.98 -4.74 12.61
CA LYS A 67 -27.15 -5.61 12.63
C LYS A 67 -28.18 -5.03 11.66
N VAL A 68 -27.86 -5.00 10.37
CA VAL A 68 -28.81 -4.64 9.33
C VAL A 68 -29.81 -5.79 9.27
N THR A 69 -30.99 -5.56 9.83
CA THR A 69 -32.16 -6.40 9.65
C THR A 69 -32.58 -6.32 8.18
N THR A 70 -31.97 -7.13 7.31
CA THR A 70 -32.51 -7.35 5.96
C THR A 70 -33.30 -8.64 5.96
N SER A 71 -34.59 -8.47 5.67
CA SER A 71 -35.52 -9.43 5.10
C SER A 71 -34.86 -10.45 4.16
N ARG A 72 -35.43 -11.67 4.14
CA ARG A 72 -35.05 -12.81 3.29
C ARG A 72 -34.96 -12.39 1.81
N GLY A 73 -33.77 -12.02 1.38
CA GLY A 73 -33.40 -11.78 0.00
C GLY A 73 -31.97 -12.27 -0.16
N THR A 74 -31.72 -13.01 -1.24
CA THR A 74 -30.45 -13.61 -1.64
C THR A 74 -29.27 -12.70 -1.29
N ARG A 75 -28.39 -13.12 -0.36
CA ARG A 75 -27.18 -12.37 0.02
C ARG A 75 -26.23 -12.35 -1.17
N THR A 76 -26.25 -11.28 -1.94
CA THR A 76 -25.10 -10.92 -2.76
C THR A 76 -23.98 -10.52 -1.78
N PRO A 77 -22.79 -11.16 -1.82
CA PRO A 77 -21.67 -10.71 -0.99
C PRO A 77 -21.40 -9.23 -1.32
N ALA A 78 -21.39 -8.36 -0.31
CA ALA A 78 -20.95 -7.00 -0.50
C ALA A 78 -19.47 -7.05 -0.92
N VAL A 79 -19.21 -6.75 -2.18
CA VAL A 79 -17.87 -6.65 -2.76
C VAL A 79 -17.17 -5.48 -2.07
N SER A 80 -16.33 -5.78 -1.07
CA SER A 80 -15.60 -4.74 -0.35
C SER A 80 -14.42 -4.26 -1.19
N PRO A 81 -14.19 -2.95 -1.35
CA PRO A 81 -13.05 -2.45 -2.12
C PRO A 81 -11.69 -3.00 -1.67
N GLY A 82 -11.56 -3.37 -0.39
CA GLY A 82 -10.36 -4.00 0.15
C GLY A 82 -10.13 -5.44 -0.34
N ALA A 83 -11.21 -6.20 -0.54
CA ALA A 83 -11.13 -7.56 -1.10
C ALA A 83 -10.71 -7.50 -2.58
N ASP A 84 -11.31 -6.60 -3.37
CA ASP A 84 -10.93 -6.40 -4.76
C ASP A 84 -9.45 -6.01 -4.90
N GLN A 85 -8.98 -5.10 -4.05
CA GLN A 85 -7.58 -4.69 -4.05
C GLN A 85 -6.65 -5.84 -3.63
N ALA A 86 -7.07 -6.71 -2.71
CA ALA A 86 -6.28 -7.88 -2.30
C ALA A 86 -6.18 -8.90 -3.44
N ASP A 87 -7.31 -9.20 -4.10
CA ASP A 87 -7.34 -10.09 -5.27
C ASP A 87 -6.50 -9.55 -6.42
N GLU A 88 -6.50 -8.23 -6.62
CA GLU A 88 -5.67 -7.56 -7.63
C GLU A 88 -4.17 -7.68 -7.32
N ILE A 89 -3.74 -7.49 -6.06
CA ILE A 89 -2.33 -7.74 -5.67
C ILE A 89 -1.95 -9.18 -5.97
N LEU A 90 -2.77 -10.15 -5.57
CA LEU A 90 -2.49 -11.57 -5.76
C LEU A 90 -2.38 -11.92 -7.24
N ARG A 91 -3.41 -11.58 -8.02
CA ARG A 91 -3.50 -11.88 -9.45
C ARG A 91 -2.32 -11.30 -10.21
N THR A 92 -2.05 -10.02 -10.02
CA THR A 92 -1.02 -9.30 -10.77
C THR A 92 0.39 -9.75 -10.37
N THR A 93 0.64 -10.02 -9.08
CA THR A 93 1.95 -10.54 -8.65
C THR A 93 2.21 -11.96 -9.19
N CYS A 94 1.21 -12.84 -9.17
CA CYS A 94 1.35 -14.19 -9.76
C CYS A 94 1.54 -14.12 -11.27
N ALA A 95 0.80 -13.25 -11.97
CA ALA A 95 0.97 -13.06 -13.42
C ALA A 95 2.40 -12.60 -13.77
N TRP A 96 2.99 -11.70 -12.98
CA TRP A 96 4.39 -11.29 -13.17
C TRP A 96 5.40 -12.41 -12.86
N GLU A 97 5.14 -13.24 -11.85
CA GLU A 97 5.94 -14.44 -11.61
C GLU A 97 5.90 -15.38 -12.83
N ASP A 98 4.72 -15.69 -13.35
CA ASP A 98 4.53 -16.59 -14.49
C ASP A 98 5.19 -16.03 -15.77
N ALA A 99 5.03 -14.74 -16.04
CA ALA A 99 5.69 -14.06 -17.16
C ALA A 99 7.22 -14.16 -17.06
N LEU A 100 7.78 -13.93 -15.86
CA LEU A 100 9.22 -14.02 -15.65
C LEU A 100 9.73 -15.47 -15.71
N ARG A 101 8.99 -16.45 -15.15
CA ARG A 101 9.33 -17.87 -15.26
C ARG A 101 9.36 -18.31 -16.72
N THR A 102 8.36 -17.93 -17.49
CA THR A 102 8.28 -18.20 -18.93
C THR A 102 9.48 -17.61 -19.68
N HIS A 103 9.79 -16.33 -19.43
CA HIS A 103 10.93 -15.66 -20.04
C HIS A 103 12.27 -16.33 -19.71
N LEU A 104 12.44 -16.80 -18.48
CA LEU A 104 13.65 -17.48 -18.02
C LEU A 104 13.66 -19.00 -18.31
N SER A 105 12.63 -19.54 -18.95
CA SER A 105 12.43 -20.98 -19.15
C SER A 105 12.50 -21.79 -17.85
N HIS A 106 12.06 -21.19 -16.74
CA HIS A 106 11.94 -21.86 -15.46
C HIS A 106 10.62 -22.66 -15.38
N PRO A 107 10.56 -23.71 -14.54
CA PRO A 107 9.31 -24.44 -14.29
C PRO A 107 8.20 -23.49 -13.83
N ALA A 108 6.96 -23.78 -14.25
CA ALA A 108 5.77 -23.08 -13.77
C ALA A 108 5.66 -23.12 -12.24
N ALA A 109 5.01 -22.11 -11.64
CA ALA A 109 4.72 -22.14 -10.22
C ALA A 109 3.84 -23.34 -9.88
N ALA A 110 4.04 -23.94 -8.70
CA ALA A 110 3.15 -24.97 -8.21
C ALA A 110 1.76 -24.34 -7.96
N VAL A 111 0.77 -24.71 -8.77
CA VAL A 111 -0.59 -24.17 -8.67
C VAL A 111 -1.23 -24.69 -7.39
N GLY A 112 -1.44 -23.81 -6.41
CA GLY A 112 -2.34 -24.06 -5.29
C GLY A 112 -3.76 -23.62 -5.67
N THR A 113 -4.68 -24.55 -5.85
CA THR A 113 -6.06 -24.28 -6.31
C THR A 113 -6.98 -23.69 -5.25
N ASP A 114 -6.54 -23.62 -3.99
CA ASP A 114 -7.43 -23.35 -2.86
C ASP A 114 -7.22 -21.92 -2.32
N HIS A 115 -8.31 -21.22 -1.99
CA HIS A 115 -8.27 -19.86 -1.42
C HIS A 115 -7.49 -19.76 -0.09
N THR A 116 -7.40 -20.86 0.67
CA THR A 116 -6.54 -20.97 1.87
C THR A 116 -5.04 -20.91 1.54
N GLY A 117 -4.68 -21.04 0.25
CA GLY A 117 -3.34 -20.90 -0.29
C GLY A 117 -2.97 -19.50 -0.76
N ALA A 118 -3.91 -18.55 -0.87
CA ALA A 118 -3.67 -17.25 -1.51
C ALA A 118 -2.49 -16.46 -0.89
N GLY A 119 -2.44 -16.36 0.44
CA GLY A 119 -1.32 -15.68 1.11
C GLY A 119 0.02 -16.40 0.91
N ARG A 120 0.03 -17.74 0.85
CA ARG A 120 1.23 -18.53 0.56
C ARG A 120 1.68 -18.37 -0.89
N ALA A 121 0.74 -18.35 -1.83
CA ALA A 121 1.00 -18.09 -3.24
C ALA A 121 1.62 -16.71 -3.44
N LEU A 122 1.02 -15.65 -2.85
CA LEU A 122 1.60 -14.30 -2.90
C LEU A 122 3.01 -14.27 -2.30
N THR A 123 3.21 -14.86 -1.12
CA THR A 123 4.53 -14.90 -0.47
C THR A 123 5.57 -15.60 -1.35
N SER A 124 5.22 -16.73 -1.96
CA SER A 124 6.08 -17.47 -2.89
C SER A 124 6.40 -16.64 -4.14
N ALA A 125 5.40 -15.95 -4.71
CA ALA A 125 5.57 -15.11 -5.89
C ALA A 125 6.50 -13.92 -5.60
N VAL A 126 6.29 -13.22 -4.48
CA VAL A 126 7.14 -12.11 -4.03
C VAL A 126 8.57 -12.58 -3.77
N ASP A 127 8.75 -13.74 -3.14
CA ASP A 127 10.08 -14.33 -2.88
C ASP A 127 10.81 -14.71 -4.19
N TYR A 128 10.10 -15.34 -5.13
CA TYR A 128 10.65 -15.66 -6.45
C TYR A 128 11.06 -14.40 -7.23
N LEU A 129 10.14 -13.43 -7.35
CA LEU A 129 10.38 -12.16 -8.05
C LEU A 129 11.50 -11.37 -7.37
N GLY A 130 11.54 -11.35 -6.03
CA GLY A 130 12.59 -10.69 -5.26
C GLY A 130 13.98 -11.26 -5.54
N ARG A 131 14.13 -12.59 -5.52
CA ARG A 131 15.40 -13.26 -5.87
C ARG A 131 15.82 -13.08 -7.32
N ARG A 132 14.87 -12.83 -8.22
CA ARG A 132 15.10 -12.65 -9.67
C ARG A 132 14.93 -11.20 -10.13
N HIS A 133 14.94 -10.23 -9.22
CA HIS A 133 14.65 -8.82 -9.52
C HIS A 133 15.54 -8.25 -10.62
N THR A 134 16.86 -8.50 -10.56
CA THR A 134 17.80 -8.04 -11.59
C THR A 134 17.48 -8.63 -12.97
N ALA A 135 17.06 -9.89 -13.02
CA ALA A 135 16.63 -10.52 -14.27
C ALA A 135 15.33 -9.87 -14.78
N ALA A 136 14.35 -9.64 -13.89
CA ALA A 136 13.10 -8.95 -14.22
C ALA A 136 13.35 -7.55 -14.84
N MET A 137 14.28 -6.78 -14.28
CA MET A 137 14.67 -5.45 -14.78
C MET A 137 15.34 -5.47 -16.15
N SER A 138 15.79 -6.64 -16.61
CA SER A 138 16.48 -6.82 -17.90
C SER A 138 15.56 -7.42 -18.98
N THR A 139 14.28 -7.64 -18.67
CA THR A 139 13.30 -8.19 -19.62
C THR A 139 12.70 -7.10 -20.52
N PRO A 140 12.12 -7.47 -21.68
CA PRO A 140 11.39 -6.52 -22.53
C PRO A 140 10.19 -5.85 -21.85
N PHE A 141 9.62 -6.47 -20.82
CA PHE A 141 8.46 -5.98 -20.07
C PHE A 141 8.83 -5.29 -18.75
N ALA A 142 10.11 -4.96 -18.54
CA ALA A 142 10.58 -4.35 -17.29
C ALA A 142 9.88 -3.02 -16.96
N THR A 143 9.51 -2.23 -17.97
CA THR A 143 8.78 -0.96 -17.79
C THR A 143 7.40 -1.20 -17.16
N ASP A 144 6.59 -2.08 -17.74
CA ASP A 144 5.24 -2.36 -17.26
C ASP A 144 5.28 -3.01 -15.88
N TYR A 145 6.16 -3.99 -15.68
CA TYR A 145 6.41 -4.63 -14.40
C TYR A 145 6.69 -3.60 -13.30
N GLY A 146 7.63 -2.68 -13.52
CA GLY A 146 7.98 -1.67 -12.53
C GLY A 146 6.83 -0.70 -12.24
N HIS A 147 6.08 -0.29 -13.25
CA HIS A 147 4.93 0.61 -13.07
C HIS A 147 3.79 -0.05 -12.30
N GLU A 148 3.43 -1.28 -12.63
CA GLU A 148 2.34 -2.00 -11.97
C GLU A 148 2.65 -2.28 -10.50
N ILE A 149 3.86 -2.76 -10.18
CA ILE A 149 4.27 -2.99 -8.78
C ILE A 149 4.20 -1.69 -7.96
N LEU A 150 4.71 -0.58 -8.51
CA LEU A 150 4.65 0.72 -7.83
C LEU A 150 3.21 1.22 -7.69
N ALA A 151 2.37 1.02 -8.71
CA ALA A 151 0.96 1.43 -8.71
C ALA A 151 0.13 0.63 -7.70
N LEU A 152 0.31 -0.69 -7.64
CA LEU A 152 -0.34 -1.58 -6.66
C LEU A 152 0.01 -1.18 -5.24
N ALA A 153 1.30 -1.00 -4.94
CA ALA A 153 1.75 -0.62 -3.61
C ALA A 153 1.21 0.78 -3.23
N ALA A 154 1.27 1.77 -4.13
CA ALA A 154 0.76 3.11 -3.86
C ALA A 154 -0.77 3.14 -3.71
N GLY A 155 -1.51 2.42 -4.57
CA GLY A 155 -2.96 2.27 -4.51
C GLY A 155 -3.40 1.66 -3.18
N THR A 156 -2.79 0.55 -2.79
CA THR A 156 -3.11 -0.14 -1.54
C THR A 156 -2.79 0.70 -0.30
N ARG A 157 -1.64 1.38 -0.28
CA ARG A 157 -1.32 2.32 0.81
C ARG A 157 -2.36 3.45 0.92
N ARG A 158 -2.85 3.99 -0.21
CA ARG A 158 -3.92 5.01 -0.19
C ARG A 158 -5.23 4.45 0.34
N LEU A 159 -5.61 3.25 -0.09
CA LEU A 159 -6.83 2.59 0.37
C LEU A 159 -6.79 2.33 1.89
N LEU A 160 -5.69 1.74 2.38
CA LEU A 160 -5.49 1.51 3.81
C LEU A 160 -5.45 2.80 4.64
N ARG A 161 -4.95 3.90 4.08
CA ARG A 161 -4.99 5.23 4.73
C ARG A 161 -6.40 5.83 4.74
N ALA A 162 -7.16 5.65 3.66
CA ALA A 162 -8.54 6.12 3.59
C ALA A 162 -9.43 5.38 4.61
N ASP A 163 -9.21 4.08 4.78
CA ASP A 163 -9.94 3.25 5.75
C ASP A 163 -9.65 3.61 7.21
N ARG A 164 -8.43 4.09 7.50
CA ARG A 164 -8.07 4.54 8.86
C ARG A 164 -8.98 5.66 9.34
N GLY A 165 -9.49 6.52 8.47
CA GLY A 165 -10.37 7.63 8.85
C GLY A 165 -9.73 8.62 9.83
N THR A 166 -10.32 9.80 9.93
CA THR A 166 -10.02 10.74 11.01
C THR A 166 -11.28 11.00 11.80
N SER A 167 -11.32 10.56 13.05
CA SER A 167 -12.42 10.84 13.96
C SER A 167 -12.18 12.20 14.62
N ARG A 168 -13.11 13.13 14.44
CA ARG A 168 -13.13 14.38 15.22
C ARG A 168 -13.56 14.06 16.64
N LEU A 169 -12.86 14.63 17.61
CA LEU A 169 -13.17 14.44 19.02
C LEU A 169 -14.04 15.61 19.52
N SER A 170 -14.95 15.33 20.45
CA SER A 170 -15.94 16.29 20.92
C SER A 170 -15.37 17.33 21.89
N ALA A 171 -14.37 16.95 22.69
CA ALA A 171 -13.71 17.84 23.65
C ALA A 171 -12.82 18.89 22.94
N PRO A 172 -12.69 20.11 23.49
CA PRO A 172 -11.78 21.12 22.96
C PRO A 172 -10.32 20.71 23.13
N CYS A 173 -9.38 21.40 22.47
CA CYS A 173 -7.96 21.17 22.70
C CYS A 173 -7.52 21.76 24.05
N PRO A 174 -6.79 21.02 24.91
CA PRO A 174 -6.37 21.55 26.22
C PRO A 174 -5.38 22.73 26.14
N GLN A 175 -4.75 22.94 24.99
CA GLN A 175 -3.74 24.01 24.82
C GLN A 175 -4.29 25.28 24.16
N CYS A 176 -5.29 25.17 23.28
CA CYS A 176 -5.81 26.32 22.54
C CYS A 176 -7.33 26.47 22.61
N ASP A 177 -8.01 25.60 23.36
CA ASP A 177 -9.46 25.59 23.61
C ASP A 177 -10.36 25.48 22.35
N LEU A 178 -9.80 25.20 21.18
CA LEU A 178 -10.55 25.01 19.94
C LEU A 178 -10.97 23.54 19.75
N ARG A 179 -12.18 23.30 19.21
CA ARG A 179 -12.70 21.96 18.84
C ARG A 179 -12.06 21.43 17.56
N ALA A 180 -10.76 21.21 17.65
CA ALA A 180 -9.86 20.90 16.55
C ALA A 180 -9.08 19.60 16.80
N LEU A 181 -9.48 18.79 17.79
CA LEU A 181 -8.84 17.52 18.07
C LEU A 181 -9.33 16.44 17.11
N GLU A 182 -8.38 15.68 16.60
CA GLU A 182 -8.64 14.53 15.74
C GLU A 182 -7.78 13.35 16.14
N ARG A 183 -8.36 12.16 15.95
CA ARG A 183 -7.67 10.88 16.05
C ARG A 183 -7.64 10.25 14.66
N GLU A 184 -6.46 9.80 14.25
CA GLU A 184 -6.33 8.93 13.08
C GLU A 184 -6.69 7.50 13.50
N GLY A 185 -7.65 6.86 12.84
CA GLY A 185 -8.04 5.51 13.23
C GLY A 185 -6.90 4.52 13.00
N GLY A 186 -6.78 3.57 13.92
CA GLY A 186 -5.64 2.65 13.96
C GLY A 186 -4.35 3.24 14.53
N THR A 187 -4.35 4.51 14.96
CA THR A 187 -3.27 5.05 15.81
C THR A 187 -3.77 5.31 17.22
N ASP A 188 -2.81 5.34 18.16
CA ASP A 188 -3.04 5.70 19.55
C ASP A 188 -2.79 7.19 19.81
N THR A 189 -2.84 8.02 18.76
CA THR A 189 -2.43 9.43 18.86
C THR A 189 -3.61 10.35 18.59
N VAL A 190 -3.75 11.37 19.44
CA VAL A 190 -4.67 12.49 19.26
C VAL A 190 -3.86 13.74 18.92
N ARG A 191 -4.28 14.53 17.94
CA ARG A 191 -3.62 15.80 17.58
C ARG A 191 -4.61 16.93 17.37
N CYS A 192 -4.21 18.15 17.70
CA CYS A 192 -4.92 19.36 17.35
C CYS A 192 -4.50 19.85 15.95
N ARG A 193 -5.46 20.06 15.05
CA ARG A 193 -5.16 20.63 13.71
C ARG A 193 -4.76 22.10 13.72
N VAL A 194 -5.03 22.84 14.80
CA VAL A 194 -4.72 24.28 14.92
C VAL A 194 -3.38 24.49 15.61
N CYS A 195 -3.26 24.18 16.92
CA CYS A 195 -2.06 24.47 17.70
C CYS A 195 -0.98 23.37 17.64
N ARG A 196 -1.23 22.27 16.90
CA ARG A 196 -0.32 21.12 16.74
C ARG A 196 0.01 20.36 18.02
N TRP A 197 -0.69 20.66 19.13
CA TRP A 197 -0.64 19.83 20.33
C TRP A 197 -0.95 18.37 19.98
N PHE A 198 -0.25 17.44 20.61
CA PHE A 198 -0.42 16.01 20.40
C PHE A 198 -0.29 15.24 21.72
N THR A 199 -0.97 14.10 21.81
CA THR A 199 -0.91 13.20 22.97
C THR A 199 -1.28 11.77 22.56
N THR A 200 -1.16 10.81 23.48
CA THR A 200 -1.70 9.46 23.32
C THR A 200 -3.19 9.40 23.66
N TRP A 201 -3.92 8.39 23.15
CA TRP A 201 -5.35 8.22 23.43
C TRP A 201 -5.60 8.08 24.92
N ASP A 202 -4.83 7.26 25.62
CA ASP A 202 -4.98 7.04 27.07
C ASP A 202 -4.87 8.36 27.87
N ARG A 203 -3.91 9.22 27.50
CA ARG A 203 -3.76 10.54 28.14
C ARG A 203 -4.91 11.48 27.77
N TYR A 204 -5.37 11.43 26.52
CA TYR A 204 -6.53 12.19 26.10
C TYR A 204 -7.80 11.75 26.84
N ASP A 205 -8.04 10.44 26.96
CA ASP A 205 -9.24 9.87 27.58
C ASP A 205 -9.29 10.20 29.08
N ALA A 206 -8.16 10.07 29.78
CA ALA A 206 -8.04 10.50 31.17
C ALA A 206 -8.34 12.01 31.35
N TRP A 207 -7.79 12.86 30.47
CA TRP A 207 -8.05 14.30 30.51
C TRP A 207 -9.52 14.64 30.16
N ALA A 208 -10.05 14.06 29.08
CA ALA A 208 -11.40 14.31 28.61
C ALA A 208 -12.45 13.88 29.64
N GLY A 209 -12.20 12.77 30.35
CA GLY A 209 -13.03 12.33 31.47
C GLY A 209 -13.12 13.38 32.58
N THR A 210 -12.00 14.00 32.97
CA THR A 210 -12.01 15.08 33.97
C THR A 210 -12.74 16.33 33.48
N PHE A 211 -12.53 16.72 32.22
CA PHE A 211 -13.15 17.90 31.61
C PHE A 211 -14.68 17.76 31.51
N LEU A 212 -15.17 16.62 31.00
CA LEU A 212 -16.61 16.37 30.84
C LEU A 212 -17.35 16.29 32.18
N ASN A 213 -16.72 15.74 33.22
CA ASN A 213 -17.31 15.69 34.56
C ASN A 213 -17.38 17.07 35.24
N SER A 214 -16.52 18.01 34.88
CA SER A 214 -16.53 19.38 35.42
C SER A 214 -17.52 20.32 34.74
N ALA A 215 -18.07 19.93 33.59
CA ALA A 215 -18.99 20.74 32.79
C ALA A 215 -20.47 20.35 32.96
N ALA A 216 -20.75 19.33 33.78
CA ALA A 216 -22.10 18.86 34.14
C ALA A 216 -22.53 19.46 35.49
#